data_AF-A0A1V5JQ54-F1
#
_entry.id   AF-A0A1V5JQ54-F1
#
_cell.length_a   1.000
_cell.length_b   1.000
_cell.length_c   1.000
_cell.angle_alpha   90.00
_cell.angle_beta   90.00
_cell.angle_gamma   90.00
#
_symmetry.space_group_name_H-M   'P 1'
#
loop_
_entity.id
_entity.type
_entity.pdbx_description
1 polymer ?
#
loop_
_entity_poly.entity_id
_entity_poly.type
_entity_poly.pdbx_seq_one_letter_code
_entity_poly.pdbx_strand_id
1 'polypeptide(L)'
;MLKLAQELRGWDDPDGREWSKNLQPLADAIVDRFKSFLPRQTYPIRTGVHPNTAFALAFAFDYARSCGDKGLEELVVRRSKEYYLSDTLYPAVWEPGGEDFFSPALMEADLMARVLGPAEFHRWFHRFLPEISKKGAPRLLSPATVSDRHDPKIVHLDGLNLSRAWCMAHIASVLPKNDSVRPLLIKSAAAHRKDALANIQSGSYVGEHWLASFAVYLTTEPFSLKERGSKP
;
A
#
# COMPACT_ATOMS: atom_id res chain seq x y z
N MET A 1 -3.00 6.79 -10.88
CA MET A 1 -3.97 6.82 -11.99
C MET A 1 -5.09 5.80 -11.79
N LEU A 2 -4.85 4.47 -11.87
CA LEU A 2 -5.94 3.48 -11.67
C LEU A 2 -6.69 3.65 -10.34
N LYS A 3 -5.98 4.06 -9.28
CA LYS A 3 -6.60 4.41 -8.01
C LYS A 3 -7.61 5.57 -8.12
N LEU A 4 -7.29 6.64 -8.85
CA LEU A 4 -8.22 7.74 -9.10
C LEU A 4 -9.44 7.25 -9.90
N ALA A 5 -9.22 6.42 -10.93
CA ALA A 5 -10.31 5.84 -11.70
C ALA A 5 -11.22 4.96 -10.83
N GLN A 6 -10.67 4.21 -9.87
CA GLN A 6 -11.45 3.48 -8.87
C GLN A 6 -12.27 4.43 -7.99
N GLU A 7 -11.65 5.48 -7.43
CA GLU A 7 -12.35 6.44 -6.55
C GLU A 7 -13.50 7.14 -7.26
N LEU A 8 -13.29 7.64 -8.48
CA LEU A 8 -14.34 8.30 -9.27
C LEU A 8 -15.52 7.39 -9.61
N ARG A 9 -15.30 6.08 -9.73
CA ARG A 9 -16.39 5.10 -9.94
C ARG A 9 -17.24 4.89 -8.69
N GLY A 10 -16.65 5.01 -7.50
CA GLY A 10 -17.33 4.86 -6.22
C GLY A 10 -17.99 6.15 -5.71
N TRP A 11 -17.69 7.28 -6.34
CA TRP A 11 -18.18 8.58 -5.89
C TRP A 11 -19.56 8.89 -6.49
N ASP A 12 -20.58 8.88 -5.62
CA ASP A 12 -21.96 9.22 -6.00
C ASP A 12 -22.15 10.74 -6.13
N ASP A 13 -21.58 11.28 -7.20
CA ASP A 13 -21.65 12.70 -7.54
C ASP A 13 -21.79 12.87 -9.08
N PRO A 14 -22.61 13.81 -9.58
CA PRO A 14 -22.74 14.06 -11.02
C PRO A 14 -21.40 14.34 -11.71
N ASP A 15 -20.55 15.16 -11.11
CA ASP A 15 -19.24 15.51 -11.66
C ASP A 15 -18.31 14.29 -11.61
N GLY A 16 -18.37 13.52 -10.52
CA GLY A 16 -17.62 12.26 -10.38
C GLY A 16 -17.91 11.26 -11.50
N ARG A 17 -19.19 11.12 -11.90
CA ARG A 17 -19.61 10.27 -13.02
C ARG A 17 -19.07 10.78 -14.37
N GLU A 18 -19.13 12.09 -14.61
CA GLU A 18 -18.61 12.68 -15.84
C GLU A 18 -17.08 12.52 -15.93
N TRP A 19 -16.36 12.81 -14.84
CA TRP A 19 -14.91 12.66 -14.78
C TRP A 19 -14.48 11.20 -14.91
N SER A 20 -15.22 10.27 -14.32
CA SER A 20 -15.00 8.82 -14.48
C SER A 20 -15.08 8.42 -15.95
N LYS A 21 -16.11 8.88 -16.68
CA LYS A 21 -16.26 8.63 -18.12
C LYS A 21 -15.10 9.22 -18.92
N ASN A 22 -14.70 10.46 -18.63
CA ASN A 22 -13.62 11.15 -19.34
C ASN A 22 -12.24 10.51 -19.07
N LEU A 23 -12.03 9.95 -17.87
CA LEU A 23 -10.79 9.28 -17.48
C LEU A 23 -10.69 7.85 -18.04
N GLN A 24 -11.82 7.22 -18.37
CA GLN A 24 -11.88 5.80 -18.77
C GLN A 24 -10.90 5.42 -19.91
N PRO A 25 -10.75 6.19 -21.01
CA PRO A 25 -9.80 5.83 -22.06
C PRO A 25 -8.34 5.74 -21.58
N LEU A 26 -7.95 6.58 -20.61
CA LEU A 26 -6.62 6.52 -20.01
C LEU A 26 -6.50 5.31 -19.06
N ALA A 27 -7.58 4.96 -18.35
CA ALA A 27 -7.62 3.74 -17.55
C ALA A 27 -7.44 2.49 -18.42
N ASP A 28 -8.18 2.39 -19.51
CA ASP A 28 -8.09 1.28 -20.46
C ASP A 28 -6.66 1.16 -21.02
N ALA A 29 -6.07 2.28 -21.44
CA ALA A 29 -4.70 2.30 -21.94
C ALA A 29 -3.65 1.83 -20.91
N ILE A 30 -3.88 2.08 -19.61
CA ILE A 30 -3.00 1.59 -18.54
C ILE A 30 -3.25 0.11 -18.25
N VAL A 31 -4.50 -0.34 -18.27
CA VAL A 31 -4.85 -1.77 -18.16
C VAL A 31 -4.18 -2.59 -19.26
N ASP A 32 -4.23 -2.11 -20.51
CA ASP A 32 -3.57 -2.77 -21.65
C ASP A 32 -2.05 -2.85 -21.49
N ARG A 33 -1.44 -1.82 -20.88
CA ARG A 33 -0.01 -1.82 -20.53
C ARG A 33 0.30 -2.86 -19.46
N PHE A 34 -0.53 -3.02 -18.42
CA PHE A 34 -0.37 -4.11 -17.47
C PHE A 34 -0.47 -5.47 -18.16
N LYS A 35 -1.50 -5.68 -18.98
CA LYS A 35 -1.76 -6.94 -19.70
C LYS A 35 -0.62 -7.31 -20.67
N SER A 36 0.03 -6.34 -21.29
CA SER A 36 1.16 -6.57 -22.21
C SER A 36 2.55 -6.58 -21.54
N PHE A 37 2.74 -5.85 -20.45
CA PHE A 37 4.04 -5.74 -19.76
C PHE A 37 4.28 -6.87 -18.77
N LEU A 38 3.30 -7.18 -17.92
CA LEU A 38 3.47 -8.15 -16.83
C LEU A 38 3.90 -9.55 -17.29
N PRO A 39 3.43 -10.09 -18.43
CA PRO A 39 3.94 -11.36 -18.95
C PRO A 39 5.43 -11.34 -19.33
N ARG A 40 5.99 -10.15 -19.61
CA ARG A 40 7.40 -9.96 -20.01
C ARG A 40 8.34 -9.62 -18.85
N GLN A 41 7.80 -9.15 -17.73
CA GLN A 41 8.62 -8.77 -16.58
C GLN A 41 9.09 -10.02 -15.83
N THR A 42 10.38 -10.37 -15.89
CA THR A 42 10.88 -11.57 -15.19
C THR A 42 10.92 -11.40 -13.67
N TYR A 43 11.37 -10.23 -13.19
CA TYR A 43 11.59 -9.96 -11.77
C TYR A 43 10.78 -8.75 -11.29
N PRO A 44 10.23 -8.78 -10.06
CA PRO A 44 9.59 -7.62 -9.49
C PRO A 44 10.63 -6.57 -9.09
N ILE A 45 10.26 -5.31 -9.21
CA ILE A 45 11.04 -4.17 -8.72
C ILE A 45 10.65 -3.94 -7.25
N ARG A 46 11.64 -4.02 -6.34
CA ARG A 46 11.44 -3.95 -4.88
C ARG A 46 12.00 -2.68 -4.23
N THR A 47 12.27 -1.62 -5.02
CA THR A 47 12.75 -0.35 -4.44
C THR A 47 11.67 0.29 -3.57
N GLY A 48 12.06 1.13 -2.61
CA GLY A 48 11.13 1.91 -1.79
C GLY A 48 10.55 3.14 -2.50
N VAL A 49 10.78 3.32 -3.80
CA VAL A 49 10.19 4.43 -4.57
C VAL A 49 9.18 3.96 -5.63
N HIS A 50 8.66 4.90 -6.41
CA HIS A 50 7.52 4.75 -7.31
C HIS A 50 7.48 3.56 -8.29
N PRO A 51 8.60 3.02 -8.84
CA PRO A 51 8.53 1.85 -9.71
C PRO A 51 8.37 0.52 -8.95
N ASN A 52 8.10 0.55 -7.63
CA ASN A 52 7.79 -0.64 -6.84
C ASN A 52 6.64 -1.45 -7.45
N THR A 53 6.91 -2.71 -7.79
CA THR A 53 5.94 -3.59 -8.45
C THR A 53 4.77 -3.93 -7.55
N ALA A 54 4.99 -4.15 -6.25
CA ALA A 54 3.91 -4.48 -5.33
C ALA A 54 2.91 -3.32 -5.17
N PHE A 55 3.41 -2.09 -5.11
CA PHE A 55 2.57 -0.88 -5.08
C PHE A 55 1.67 -0.77 -6.31
N ALA A 56 2.25 -0.93 -7.51
CA ALA A 56 1.50 -0.86 -8.76
C ALA A 56 0.43 -1.96 -8.86
N LEU A 57 0.77 -3.19 -8.46
CA LEU A 57 -0.14 -4.34 -8.48
C LEU A 57 -1.28 -4.21 -7.46
N ALA A 58 -1.04 -3.65 -6.28
CA ALA A 58 -2.09 -3.45 -5.28
C ALA A 58 -3.22 -2.55 -5.81
N PHE A 59 -2.87 -1.42 -6.42
CA PHE A 59 -3.86 -0.53 -7.04
C PHE A 59 -4.51 -1.11 -8.30
N ALA A 60 -3.77 -1.88 -9.09
CA ALA A 60 -4.34 -2.57 -10.24
C ALA A 60 -5.36 -3.64 -9.81
N PHE A 61 -5.10 -4.35 -8.71
CA PHE A 61 -5.99 -5.35 -8.15
C PHE A 61 -7.32 -4.73 -7.67
N ASP A 62 -7.24 -3.66 -6.87
CA ASP A 62 -8.43 -2.96 -6.38
C ASP A 62 -9.28 -2.38 -7.51
N TYR A 63 -8.61 -1.76 -8.50
CA TYR A 63 -9.27 -1.27 -9.70
C TYR A 63 -9.98 -2.39 -10.45
N ALA A 64 -9.29 -3.50 -10.74
CA ALA A 64 -9.85 -4.64 -11.47
C ALA A 64 -11.11 -5.18 -10.78
N ARG A 65 -11.09 -5.30 -9.45
CA ARG A 65 -12.27 -5.72 -8.69
C ARG A 65 -13.41 -4.71 -8.74
N SER A 66 -13.10 -3.42 -8.64
CA SER A 66 -14.10 -2.35 -8.66
C SER A 66 -14.85 -2.24 -10.00
N CYS A 67 -14.19 -2.59 -11.11
CA CYS A 67 -14.79 -2.54 -12.44
C CYS A 67 -15.18 -3.91 -13.01
N GLY A 68 -14.88 -5.00 -12.30
CA GLY A 68 -15.17 -6.36 -12.75
C GLY A 68 -14.25 -6.88 -13.86
N ASP A 69 -13.07 -6.30 -14.07
CA ASP A 69 -12.09 -6.80 -15.05
C ASP A 69 -11.40 -8.07 -14.54
N LYS A 70 -12.01 -9.21 -14.81
CA LYS A 70 -11.49 -10.53 -14.41
C LYS A 70 -10.14 -10.87 -15.02
N GLY A 71 -9.89 -10.44 -16.26
CA GLY A 71 -8.61 -10.70 -16.91
C GLY A 71 -7.45 -9.96 -16.22
N LEU A 72 -7.66 -8.71 -15.80
CA LEU A 72 -6.67 -7.99 -15.02
C LEU A 72 -6.53 -8.56 -13.60
N GLU A 73 -7.64 -8.87 -12.92
CA GLU A 73 -7.63 -9.46 -11.56
C GLU A 73 -6.80 -10.75 -11.53
N GLU A 74 -7.09 -11.70 -12.45
CA GLU A 74 -6.38 -12.98 -12.55
C GLU A 74 -4.90 -12.81 -12.88
N LEU A 75 -4.57 -11.89 -13.79
CA LEU A 75 -3.19 -11.57 -14.14
C LEU A 75 -2.43 -11.04 -12.93
N VAL A 76 -3.01 -10.10 -12.18
CA VAL A 76 -2.37 -9.52 -10.99
C VAL A 76 -2.18 -10.57 -9.90
N VAL A 77 -3.18 -11.40 -9.62
CA VAL A 77 -3.07 -12.49 -8.64
C VAL A 77 -1.95 -13.46 -9.02
N ARG A 78 -1.92 -13.88 -10.29
CA ARG A 78 -0.90 -14.82 -10.78
C ARG A 78 0.51 -14.24 -10.64
N ARG A 79 0.75 -13.01 -11.12
CA ARG A 79 2.07 -12.38 -11.04
C ARG A 79 2.51 -12.12 -9.61
N SER A 80 1.58 -11.70 -8.74
CA SER A 80 1.88 -11.48 -7.31
C SER A 80 2.38 -12.77 -6.66
N LYS A 81 1.73 -13.90 -6.95
CA LYS A 81 2.16 -15.21 -6.44
C LYS A 81 3.51 -15.65 -7.03
N GLU A 82 3.69 -15.51 -8.34
CA GLU A 82 4.97 -15.85 -9.01
C GLU A 82 6.15 -15.03 -8.49
N TYR A 83 5.92 -13.77 -8.08
CA TYR A 83 6.96 -12.88 -7.57
C TYR A 83 7.29 -13.08 -6.09
N TYR A 84 6.28 -13.31 -5.26
CA TYR A 84 6.38 -13.09 -3.80
C TYR A 84 5.98 -14.29 -2.95
N LEU A 85 5.33 -15.32 -3.51
CA LEU A 85 4.81 -16.45 -2.71
C LEU A 85 5.93 -17.25 -2.00
N SER A 86 7.11 -17.33 -2.63
CA SER A 86 8.30 -17.99 -2.09
C SER A 86 9.14 -17.12 -1.17
N ASP A 87 8.85 -15.82 -1.06
CA ASP A 87 9.70 -14.90 -0.32
C ASP A 87 9.61 -15.21 1.20
N THR A 88 10.79 -15.25 1.84
CA THR A 88 10.94 -15.56 3.26
C THR A 88 12.07 -14.72 3.86
N LEU A 89 12.06 -14.54 5.18
CA LEU A 89 13.16 -13.92 5.93
C LEU A 89 13.55 -12.52 5.42
N TYR A 90 12.58 -11.67 5.08
CA TYR A 90 12.85 -10.32 4.61
C TYR A 90 13.73 -9.54 5.62
N PRO A 91 14.83 -8.92 5.17
CA PRO A 91 15.78 -8.23 6.05
C PRO A 91 15.26 -6.84 6.44
N ALA A 92 14.31 -6.80 7.38
CA ALA A 92 13.72 -5.56 7.91
C ALA A 92 14.74 -4.51 8.41
N VAL A 93 15.97 -4.95 8.72
CA VAL A 93 17.08 -4.10 9.14
C VAL A 93 17.60 -3.16 8.05
N TRP A 94 17.34 -3.46 6.78
CA TRP A 94 17.75 -2.64 5.64
C TRP A 94 16.83 -1.44 5.39
N GLU A 95 15.67 -1.39 6.03
CA GLU A 95 14.77 -0.24 5.94
C GLU A 95 14.96 0.72 7.12
N PRO A 96 14.69 2.03 6.93
CA PRO A 96 14.39 2.68 5.65
C PRO A 96 15.64 2.96 4.81
N GLY A 97 15.49 2.97 3.48
CA GLY A 97 16.38 3.67 2.55
C GLY A 97 16.19 5.19 2.63
N GLY A 98 17.20 5.96 2.25
CA GLY A 98 17.22 7.42 2.45
C GLY A 98 16.22 8.23 1.61
N GLU A 99 15.69 7.65 0.53
CA GLU A 99 14.68 8.27 -0.34
C GLU A 99 13.37 7.45 -0.40
N ASP A 100 13.19 6.50 0.52
CA ASP A 100 12.05 5.62 0.51
C ASP A 100 10.76 6.42 0.69
N PHE A 101 9.80 6.09 -0.17
CA PHE A 101 8.41 6.52 -0.12
C PHE A 101 7.49 5.37 0.32
N PHE A 102 7.90 4.15 0.01
CA PHE A 102 7.25 2.90 0.32
C PHE A 102 8.20 2.02 1.12
N SER A 103 7.67 1.30 2.09
CA SER A 103 8.37 0.16 2.69
C SER A 103 8.25 -1.03 1.73
N PRO A 104 9.34 -1.54 1.13
CA PRO A 104 9.21 -2.69 0.25
C PRO A 104 8.62 -3.92 0.97
N ALA A 105 8.99 -4.16 2.23
CA ALA A 105 8.42 -5.24 3.03
C ALA A 105 6.90 -5.12 3.16
N LEU A 106 6.42 -3.95 3.59
CA LEU A 106 5.02 -3.77 3.91
C LEU A 106 4.16 -3.61 2.66
N MET A 107 4.72 -3.11 1.56
CA MET A 107 4.02 -3.05 0.28
C MET A 107 3.82 -4.46 -0.30
N GLU A 108 4.83 -5.32 -0.21
CA GLU A 108 4.72 -6.72 -0.59
C GLU A 108 3.68 -7.44 0.28
N ALA A 109 3.76 -7.28 1.61
CA ALA A 109 2.80 -7.88 2.53
C ALA A 109 1.37 -7.34 2.32
N ASP A 110 1.19 -6.05 2.03
CA ASP A 110 -0.12 -5.46 1.70
C ASP A 110 -0.71 -6.09 0.45
N LEU A 111 0.06 -6.21 -0.63
CA LEU A 111 -0.37 -6.88 -1.86
C LEU A 111 -0.74 -8.35 -1.59
N MET A 112 0.12 -9.07 -0.88
CA MET A 112 -0.10 -10.49 -0.59
C MET A 112 -1.33 -10.71 0.31
N ALA A 113 -1.67 -9.75 1.19
CA ALA A 113 -2.91 -9.76 1.96
C ALA A 113 -4.16 -9.63 1.07
N ARG A 114 -4.06 -8.97 -0.10
CA ARG A 114 -5.17 -8.84 -1.06
C ARG A 114 -5.39 -10.09 -1.90
N VAL A 115 -4.30 -10.76 -2.30
CA VAL A 115 -4.34 -11.84 -3.30
C VAL A 115 -4.36 -13.25 -2.71
N LEU A 116 -3.97 -13.41 -1.44
CA LEU A 116 -4.02 -14.69 -0.73
C LEU A 116 -5.29 -14.82 0.12
N GLY A 117 -5.74 -16.05 0.35
CA GLY A 117 -6.79 -16.31 1.35
C GLY A 117 -6.28 -16.08 2.78
N PRO A 118 -7.13 -15.71 3.76
CA PRO A 118 -6.67 -15.29 5.10
C PRO A 118 -5.74 -16.29 5.81
N ALA A 119 -6.05 -17.60 5.73
CA ALA A 119 -5.23 -18.64 6.36
C ALA A 119 -3.88 -18.84 5.65
N GLU A 120 -3.84 -18.68 4.33
CA GLU A 120 -2.61 -18.76 3.54
C GLU A 120 -1.74 -17.54 3.80
N PHE A 121 -2.34 -16.34 3.78
CA PHE A 121 -1.66 -15.09 4.10
C PHE A 121 -1.03 -15.11 5.49
N HIS A 122 -1.77 -15.51 6.53
CA HIS A 122 -1.25 -15.61 7.89
C HIS A 122 0.03 -16.47 7.95
N ARG A 123 0.01 -17.67 7.35
CA ARG A 123 1.20 -18.53 7.30
C ARG A 123 2.34 -17.93 6.47
N TRP A 124 2.03 -17.29 5.34
CA TRP A 124 3.03 -16.66 4.48
C TRP A 124 3.68 -15.46 5.20
N PHE A 125 2.90 -14.57 5.80
CA PHE A 125 3.36 -13.35 6.46
C PHE A 125 4.38 -13.63 7.58
N HIS A 126 4.12 -14.64 8.43
CA HIS A 126 5.08 -15.00 9.49
C HIS A 126 6.35 -15.69 9.00
N ARG A 127 6.35 -16.29 7.80
CA ARG A 127 7.59 -16.79 7.16
C ARG A 127 8.34 -15.67 6.43
N PHE A 128 7.59 -14.76 5.81
CA PHE A 128 8.11 -13.60 5.09
C PHE A 128 8.80 -12.62 6.04
N LEU A 129 8.12 -12.19 7.11
CA LEU A 129 8.62 -11.16 8.02
C LEU A 129 8.67 -11.66 9.48
N PRO A 130 9.45 -12.71 9.80
CA PRO A 130 9.44 -13.34 11.12
C PRO A 130 9.94 -12.41 12.25
N GLU A 131 10.78 -11.43 11.94
CA GLU A 131 11.35 -10.50 12.92
C GLU A 131 10.28 -9.62 13.58
N ILE A 132 9.15 -9.39 12.90
CA ILE A 132 8.03 -8.62 13.49
C ILE A 132 7.42 -9.36 14.69
N SER A 133 7.42 -10.69 14.66
CA SER A 133 6.92 -11.54 15.75
C SER A 133 7.97 -11.75 16.84
N LYS A 134 9.26 -11.80 16.51
CA LYS A 134 10.35 -12.13 17.45
C LYS A 134 10.88 -10.93 18.23
N LYS A 135 11.14 -9.82 17.53
CA LYS A 135 11.83 -8.64 18.07
C LYS A 135 11.08 -7.33 17.81
N GLY A 136 9.89 -7.42 17.22
CA GLY A 136 9.06 -6.26 16.89
C GLY A 136 9.65 -5.35 15.81
N ALA A 137 10.65 -5.78 15.04
CA ALA A 137 11.24 -5.04 13.91
C ALA A 137 11.24 -3.48 14.07
N PRO A 138 11.96 -2.92 15.06
CA PRO A 138 11.77 -1.54 15.50
C PRO A 138 11.98 -0.49 14.41
N ARG A 139 12.81 -0.76 13.40
CA ARG A 139 13.03 0.13 12.23
C ARG A 139 11.81 0.22 11.30
N LEU A 140 10.98 -0.82 11.27
CA LEU A 140 9.71 -0.82 10.54
C LEU A 140 8.60 -0.23 11.41
N LEU A 141 8.54 -0.59 12.69
CA LEU A 141 7.45 -0.20 13.60
C LEU A 141 7.54 1.22 14.17
N SER A 142 8.65 1.92 13.96
CA SER A 142 8.81 3.31 14.39
C SER A 142 8.75 4.24 13.18
N PRO A 143 8.11 5.43 13.31
CA PRO A 143 8.15 6.44 12.26
C PRO A 143 9.58 6.76 11.84
N ALA A 144 9.78 6.91 10.53
CA ALA A 144 11.04 7.35 9.97
C ALA A 144 11.30 8.82 10.35
N THR A 145 12.55 9.13 10.67
CA THR A 145 13.00 10.51 10.89
C THR A 145 13.27 11.18 9.55
N VAL A 146 12.64 12.33 9.34
CA VAL A 146 12.84 13.16 8.13
C VAL A 146 13.77 14.31 8.50
N SER A 147 15.02 14.25 8.03
CA SER A 147 16.05 15.23 8.41
C SER A 147 15.95 16.54 7.62
N ASP A 148 15.42 16.51 6.40
CA ASP A 148 15.24 17.68 5.56
C ASP A 148 13.98 17.54 4.70
N ARG A 149 13.03 18.47 4.84
CA ARG A 149 11.76 18.50 4.09
C ARG A 149 11.80 19.41 2.87
N HIS A 150 12.91 20.11 2.66
CA HIS A 150 13.13 20.92 1.46
C HIS A 150 13.83 20.11 0.36
N ASP A 151 14.56 19.04 0.74
CA ASP A 151 15.14 18.10 -0.21
C ASP A 151 14.04 17.21 -0.83
N PRO A 152 13.95 17.13 -2.18
CA PRO A 152 12.89 16.41 -2.88
C PRO A 152 12.94 14.89 -2.71
N LYS A 153 14.03 14.33 -2.18
CA LYS A 153 14.20 12.89 -1.94
C LYS A 153 14.02 12.55 -0.47
N ILE A 154 14.61 13.32 0.44
CA ILE A 154 14.49 13.05 1.88
C ILE A 154 13.04 13.24 2.35
N VAL A 155 12.31 14.22 1.78
CA VAL A 155 10.88 14.44 2.08
C VAL A 155 10.00 13.24 1.73
N HIS A 156 10.47 12.30 0.89
CA HIS A 156 9.75 11.03 0.66
C HIS A 156 9.51 10.24 1.95
N LEU A 157 10.34 10.42 2.99
CA LEU A 157 10.19 9.69 4.25
C LEU A 157 8.92 10.07 5.02
N ASP A 158 8.34 11.27 4.82
CA ASP A 158 6.99 11.57 5.32
C ASP A 158 5.94 10.68 4.60
N GLY A 159 6.17 10.46 3.31
CA GLY A 159 5.49 9.48 2.48
C GLY A 159 5.61 8.04 2.93
N LEU A 160 6.83 7.65 3.33
CA LEU A 160 7.08 6.36 3.95
C LEU A 160 6.24 6.19 5.22
N ASN A 161 6.11 7.23 6.03
CA ASN A 161 5.27 7.16 7.21
C ASN A 161 3.78 6.98 6.83
N LEU A 162 3.29 7.65 5.79
CA LEU A 162 1.94 7.38 5.26
C LEU A 162 1.79 5.93 4.80
N SER A 163 2.76 5.44 4.01
CA SER A 163 2.67 4.13 3.38
C SER A 163 2.73 2.98 4.38
N ARG A 164 3.62 3.09 5.36
CA ARG A 164 3.66 2.18 6.50
C ARG A 164 2.34 2.19 7.25
N ALA A 165 1.73 3.35 7.47
CA ALA A 165 0.48 3.44 8.20
C ALA A 165 -0.66 2.66 7.52
N TRP A 166 -0.91 2.86 6.22
CA TRP A 166 -2.01 2.15 5.54
C TRP A 166 -1.71 0.65 5.39
N CYS A 167 -0.47 0.28 5.03
CA CYS A 167 -0.10 -1.14 4.84
C CYS A 167 -0.27 -1.89 6.16
N MET A 168 0.23 -1.35 7.27
CA MET A 168 0.09 -1.99 8.58
C MET A 168 -1.37 -2.10 9.03
N ALA A 169 -2.18 -1.07 8.78
CA ALA A 169 -3.61 -1.10 9.11
C ALA A 169 -4.34 -2.19 8.32
N HIS A 170 -4.05 -2.32 7.02
CA HIS A 170 -4.65 -3.35 6.17
C HIS A 170 -4.18 -4.75 6.58
N ILE A 171 -2.87 -4.97 6.74
CA ILE A 171 -2.32 -6.27 7.19
C ILE A 171 -2.98 -6.70 8.52
N ALA A 172 -3.06 -5.79 9.49
CA ALA A 172 -3.72 -6.07 10.78
C ALA A 172 -5.21 -6.40 10.67
N SER A 173 -5.89 -5.93 9.62
CA SER A 173 -7.30 -6.23 9.36
C SER A 173 -7.52 -7.64 8.78
N VAL A 174 -6.51 -8.21 8.11
CA VAL A 174 -6.55 -9.54 7.49
C VAL A 174 -6.03 -10.63 8.43
N LEU A 175 -5.13 -10.28 9.37
CA LEU A 175 -4.63 -11.22 10.37
C LEU A 175 -5.75 -11.71 11.33
N PRO A 176 -5.65 -12.95 11.84
CA PRO A 176 -6.55 -13.46 12.87
C PRO A 176 -6.65 -12.53 14.09
N LYS A 177 -7.83 -12.46 14.72
CA LYS A 177 -8.05 -11.58 15.88
C LYS A 177 -7.12 -11.88 17.06
N ASN A 178 -6.69 -13.13 17.21
CA ASN A 178 -5.80 -13.62 18.26
C ASN A 178 -4.31 -13.63 17.86
N ASP A 179 -3.97 -13.11 16.67
CA ASP A 179 -2.58 -12.97 16.24
C ASP A 179 -1.85 -11.94 17.13
N SER A 180 -0.68 -12.31 17.65
CA SER A 180 0.10 -11.47 18.56
C SER A 180 0.71 -10.25 17.89
N VAL A 181 0.91 -10.26 16.56
CA VAL A 181 1.45 -9.15 15.77
C VAL A 181 0.38 -8.07 15.51
N ARG A 182 -0.89 -8.46 15.48
CA ARG A 182 -2.01 -7.56 15.18
C ARG A 182 -2.04 -6.29 16.05
N PRO A 183 -1.99 -6.33 17.40
CA PRO A 183 -1.96 -5.12 18.21
C PRO A 183 -0.71 -4.25 17.99
N LEU A 184 0.44 -4.86 17.66
CA LEU A 184 1.68 -4.13 17.34
C LEU A 184 1.52 -3.31 16.07
N LEU A 185 0.99 -3.92 15.01
CA LEU A 185 0.72 -3.25 13.73
C LEU A 185 -0.28 -2.10 13.89
N ILE A 186 -1.36 -2.30 14.65
CA ILE A 186 -2.38 -1.27 14.91
C ILE A 186 -1.74 -0.05 15.61
N LYS A 187 -0.97 -0.30 16.67
CA LYS A 187 -0.29 0.77 17.41
C LYS A 187 0.72 1.51 16.53
N SER A 188 1.52 0.76 15.77
CA SER A 188 2.51 1.33 14.85
C SER A 188 1.87 2.13 13.73
N ALA A 189 0.79 1.63 13.12
CA ALA A 189 0.04 2.33 12.09
C ALA A 189 -0.48 3.69 12.60
N ALA A 190 -1.01 3.72 13.82
CA ALA A 190 -1.48 4.96 14.44
C ALA A 190 -0.33 5.96 14.69
N ALA A 191 0.85 5.49 15.11
CA ALA A 191 2.03 6.35 15.31
C ALA A 191 2.52 6.95 13.99
N HIS A 192 2.66 6.14 12.94
CA HIS A 192 3.06 6.58 11.61
C HIS A 192 2.05 7.56 11.00
N ARG A 193 0.74 7.26 11.13
CA ARG A 193 -0.32 8.17 10.68
C ARG A 193 -0.25 9.52 11.40
N LYS A 194 -0.07 9.51 12.72
CA LYS A 194 0.03 10.75 13.51
C LYS A 194 1.21 11.59 13.05
N ASP A 195 2.37 10.97 12.91
CA ASP A 195 3.60 11.66 12.48
C ASP A 195 3.45 12.25 11.07
N ALA A 196 3.01 11.45 10.10
CA ALA A 196 2.86 11.90 8.73
C ALA A 196 1.82 13.03 8.57
N LEU A 197 0.63 12.87 9.18
CA LEU A 197 -0.42 13.90 9.10
C LEU A 197 -0.03 15.22 9.76
N ALA A 198 0.81 15.20 10.80
CA ALA A 198 1.31 16.42 11.41
C ALA A 198 2.29 17.20 10.52
N ASN A 199 2.94 16.51 9.56
CA ASN A 199 4.01 17.06 8.74
C ASN A 199 3.63 17.25 7.26
N ILE A 200 2.39 16.95 6.87
CA ILE A 200 1.91 17.09 5.49
C ILE A 200 1.90 18.54 5.01
N GLN A 201 1.68 19.51 5.90
CA GLN A 201 1.75 20.95 5.61
C GLN A 201 3.09 21.52 6.10
N SER A 202 4.19 21.05 5.52
CA SER A 202 5.54 21.47 5.94
C SER A 202 5.94 22.86 5.42
N GLY A 203 5.11 23.52 4.62
CA GLY A 203 5.37 24.82 4.00
C GLY A 203 6.19 24.75 2.71
N SER A 204 6.53 23.54 2.25
CA SER A 204 7.30 23.29 1.03
C SER A 204 6.42 22.64 -0.04
N TYR A 205 6.22 23.34 -1.16
CA TYR A 205 5.48 22.84 -2.33
C TYR A 205 5.97 21.45 -2.78
N VAL A 206 7.27 21.18 -2.64
CA VAL A 206 7.95 19.98 -3.14
C VAL A 206 7.39 18.68 -2.53
N GLY A 207 6.96 18.70 -1.27
CA GLY A 207 6.27 17.57 -0.64
C GLY A 207 4.74 17.66 -0.73
N GLU A 208 4.20 18.86 -0.51
CA GLU A 208 2.76 19.09 -0.33
C GLU A 208 1.90 18.66 -1.53
N HIS A 209 2.38 18.90 -2.76
CA HIS A 209 1.57 18.69 -3.97
C HIS A 209 1.22 17.23 -4.25
N TRP A 210 2.03 16.28 -3.79
CA TRP A 210 1.75 14.85 -3.95
C TRP A 210 1.41 14.17 -2.61
N LEU A 211 1.96 14.60 -1.47
CA LEU A 211 1.65 14.04 -0.14
C LEU A 211 0.16 14.06 0.18
N ALA A 212 -0.54 15.14 -0.20
CA ALA A 212 -1.96 15.30 0.04
C ALA A 212 -2.79 14.15 -0.56
N SER A 213 -2.44 13.67 -1.76
CA SER A 213 -3.16 12.56 -2.40
C SER A 213 -3.04 11.24 -1.62
N PHE A 214 -1.87 10.98 -1.04
CA PHE A 214 -1.62 9.81 -0.20
C PHE A 214 -2.21 9.97 1.21
N ALA A 215 -2.27 11.20 1.73
CA ALA A 215 -2.97 11.52 2.96
C ALA A 215 -4.47 11.22 2.81
N VAL A 216 -5.08 11.65 1.70
CA VAL A 216 -6.47 11.34 1.37
C VAL A 216 -6.64 9.83 1.32
N TYR A 217 -5.80 9.11 0.57
CA TYR A 217 -5.84 7.64 0.49
C TYR A 217 -5.82 6.96 1.88
N LEU A 218 -4.93 7.39 2.78
CA LEU A 218 -4.86 6.89 4.15
C LEU A 218 -6.15 7.14 4.96
N THR A 219 -6.92 8.18 4.62
CA THR A 219 -8.12 8.61 5.35
C THR A 219 -9.44 8.12 4.76
N THR A 220 -9.51 7.81 3.46
CA THR A 220 -10.74 7.44 2.75
C THR A 220 -10.94 5.93 2.61
N GLU A 221 -9.87 5.14 2.61
CA GLU A 221 -10.00 3.68 2.64
C GLU A 221 -10.68 3.20 3.93
N PRO A 222 -11.42 2.06 3.92
CA PRO A 222 -12.21 1.59 5.05
C PRO A 222 -11.37 1.07 6.24
N PHE A 223 -10.09 1.43 6.32
CA PHE A 223 -9.17 1.12 7.41
C PHE A 223 -9.34 2.02 8.63
N SER A 224 -10.53 2.60 8.80
CA SER A 224 -10.94 3.13 10.10
C SER A 224 -10.90 1.98 11.10
N LEU A 225 -9.94 2.02 12.02
CA LEU A 225 -9.86 1.16 13.19
C LEU A 225 -11.06 1.39 14.15
N LYS A 226 -11.98 2.30 13.83
CA LYS A 226 -13.31 2.31 14.45
C LYS A 226 -14.07 1.09 13.94
N GLU A 227 -14.18 0.12 14.84
CA GLU A 227 -15.19 -0.90 14.93
C GLU A 227 -16.26 -0.78 13.83
N ARG A 228 -16.30 -1.75 12.91
CA ARG A 228 -17.57 -2.12 12.27
C ARG A 228 -18.46 -2.67 13.38
N GLY A 229 -19.01 -1.75 14.19
CA GLY A 229 -20.09 -2.00 15.10
C GLY A 229 -21.24 -2.50 14.27
N SER A 230 -21.71 -3.68 14.66
CA SER A 230 -22.99 -4.25 14.26
C SER A 230 -24.04 -3.14 14.18
N LYS A 231 -24.74 -3.06 13.05
CA LYS A 231 -26.05 -2.45 13.02
C LYS A 231 -27.09 -3.55 12.81
N PRO A 232 -28.26 -3.40 13.43
CA PRO A 232 -29.16 -4.49 13.85
C PRO A 232 -29.71 -5.31 12.70
#